data_AF-A0A222WLI3-F1
#
_entry.id   AF-A0A222WLI3-F1
#
_cell.length_a   1.000
_cell.length_b   1.000
_cell.length_c   1.000
_cell.angle_alpha   90.00
_cell.angle_beta   90.00
_cell.angle_gamma   90.00
#
_symmetry.space_group_name_H-M   'P 1'
#
loop_
_entity.id
_entity.type
_entity.pdbx_description
1 polymer ?
#
loop_
_entity_poly.entity_id
_entity_poly.type
_entity_poly.pdbx_seq_one_letter_code
_entity_poly.pdbx_strand_id
1 'polypeptide(L)'
;MEELSSSLSLDKQKQSPQINKLALVATVLSGTTIIAGAIALIVVNNNFKTQVTTLKTENAALIKTVKSVTEKQSAIERDLHSLKISSAFQRIAHTVEGALVTDDFVVNRINIYTEDADTKLTGINIDLENQPRMALVYKQSGQYNISDRELRAKIKPIVDQVEDYYKKFPDTLDWTSSTPVNITVNNYSIATVKNGEVKLEGEK
;
A
#
# COMPACT_ATOMS: atom_id res chain seq x y z
N MET A 1 105.17 -26.63 72.57
CA MET A 1 104.94 -25.42 73.38
C MET A 1 104.74 -24.31 72.37
N GLU A 2 103.63 -23.59 72.24
CA GLU A 2 102.39 -23.35 72.99
C GLU A 2 101.36 -22.96 71.91
N GLU A 3 100.20 -23.60 71.90
CA GLU A 3 98.90 -23.07 72.34
C GLU A 3 98.02 -22.52 71.21
N LEU A 4 96.79 -23.01 71.25
CA LEU A 4 95.65 -22.60 70.46
C LEU A 4 95.26 -21.15 70.75
N SER A 5 94.71 -20.46 69.76
CA SER A 5 93.47 -19.72 70.00
C SER A 5 92.69 -19.52 68.70
N SER A 6 91.41 -19.82 68.82
CA SER A 6 90.40 -19.79 67.77
C SER A 6 89.97 -18.35 67.47
N SER A 7 89.66 -18.04 66.21
CA SER A 7 88.45 -17.25 65.92
C SER A 7 87.95 -17.45 64.48
N LEU A 8 86.72 -17.97 64.42
CA LEU A 8 85.64 -17.66 63.48
C LEU A 8 85.77 -16.28 62.80
N SER A 9 85.25 -15.97 61.61
CA SER A 9 84.58 -16.70 60.53
C SER A 9 84.09 -15.62 59.55
N LEU A 10 84.15 -15.88 58.24
CA LEU A 10 83.08 -15.69 57.23
C LEU A 10 83.74 -15.63 55.85
N ASP A 11 83.93 -16.81 55.26
CA ASP A 11 84.05 -16.91 53.81
C ASP A 11 82.66 -16.64 53.22
N LYS A 12 82.54 -15.56 52.45
CA LYS A 12 81.31 -15.18 51.76
C LYS A 12 81.10 -16.14 50.59
N GLN A 13 80.69 -17.37 50.89
CA GLN A 13 80.15 -18.25 49.86
C GLN A 13 78.85 -17.62 49.34
N LYS A 14 78.94 -17.13 48.11
CA LYS A 14 77.82 -16.65 47.31
C LYS A 14 76.86 -17.83 47.12
N GLN A 15 75.89 -17.98 48.02
CA GLN A 15 74.79 -18.94 47.87
C GLN A 15 74.07 -18.62 46.55
N SER A 16 74.28 -19.47 45.55
CA SER A 16 73.42 -19.48 44.37
C SER A 16 72.01 -19.83 44.85
N PRO A 17 70.98 -19.03 44.52
CA PRO A 17 69.64 -19.26 45.04
C PRO A 17 69.17 -20.67 44.63
N GLN A 18 68.92 -21.54 45.62
CA GLN A 18 68.23 -22.79 45.37
C GLN A 18 66.81 -22.45 44.93
N ILE A 19 66.59 -22.48 43.62
CA ILE A 19 65.26 -22.31 43.03
C ILE A 19 64.42 -23.48 43.52
N ASN A 20 63.40 -23.18 44.34
CA ASN A 20 62.47 -24.18 44.82
C ASN A 20 61.71 -24.74 43.61
N LYS A 21 62.10 -25.93 43.14
CA LYS A 21 61.61 -26.53 41.88
C LYS A 21 60.08 -26.65 41.85
N LEU A 22 59.46 -26.87 43.01
CA LEU A 22 58.00 -26.88 43.17
C LEU A 22 57.37 -25.51 42.95
N ALA A 23 57.99 -24.43 43.46
CA ALA A 23 57.53 -23.07 43.22
C ALA A 23 57.66 -22.69 41.73
N LEU A 24 58.78 -23.04 41.09
CA LEU A 24 59.00 -22.82 39.66
C LEU A 24 57.94 -23.57 38.82
N VAL A 25 57.68 -24.85 39.12
CA VAL A 25 56.65 -25.65 38.43
C VAL A 25 55.25 -25.07 38.67
N ALA A 26 54.93 -24.61 39.88
CA ALA A 26 53.66 -23.95 40.18
C ALA A 26 53.51 -22.62 39.44
N THR A 27 54.57 -21.80 39.32
CA THR A 27 54.55 -20.54 38.55
C THR A 27 54.42 -20.79 37.05
N VAL A 28 55.07 -21.82 36.52
CA VAL A 28 54.91 -22.21 35.10
C VAL A 28 53.49 -22.73 34.84
N LEU A 29 52.96 -23.62 35.69
CA LEU A 29 51.60 -24.14 35.57
C LEU A 29 50.55 -23.03 35.67
N SER A 30 50.64 -22.15 36.66
CA SER A 30 49.73 -21.01 36.81
C SER A 30 49.86 -19.99 35.68
N GLY A 31 51.07 -19.73 35.17
CA GLY A 31 51.27 -18.92 33.97
C GLY A 31 50.60 -19.52 32.74
N THR A 32 50.73 -20.84 32.53
CA THR A 32 50.12 -21.52 31.38
C THR A 32 48.59 -21.56 31.43
N THR A 33 47.99 -21.72 32.61
CA THR A 33 46.53 -21.70 32.75
C THR A 33 45.93 -20.32 32.56
N ILE A 34 46.61 -19.26 33.01
CA ILE A 34 46.20 -17.87 32.77
C ILE A 34 46.27 -17.54 31.27
N ILE A 35 47.35 -17.93 30.59
CA ILE A 35 47.49 -17.72 29.13
C ILE A 35 46.43 -18.50 28.36
N ALA A 36 46.21 -19.78 28.68
CA ALA A 36 45.17 -20.58 28.06
C ALA A 36 43.76 -20.01 28.29
N GLY A 37 43.47 -19.53 29.50
CA GLY A 37 42.22 -18.85 29.83
C GLY A 37 42.02 -17.53 29.06
N ALA A 38 43.07 -16.73 28.92
CA ALA A 38 43.04 -15.50 28.12
C ALA A 38 42.81 -15.79 26.63
N ILE A 39 43.47 -16.81 26.07
CA ILE A 39 43.23 -17.25 24.68
C ILE A 39 41.79 -17.73 24.49
N ALA A 40 41.27 -18.55 25.41
CA ALA A 40 39.89 -19.02 25.36
C ALA A 40 38.88 -17.85 25.40
N LEU A 41 39.11 -16.84 26.26
CA LEU A 41 38.28 -15.63 26.33
C LEU A 41 38.33 -14.83 25.03
N ILE A 42 39.49 -14.69 24.39
CA ILE A 42 39.63 -14.01 23.09
C ILE A 42 38.86 -14.75 22.00
N VAL A 43 38.97 -16.08 21.94
CA VAL A 43 38.24 -16.90 20.95
C VAL A 43 36.73 -16.77 21.14
N VAL A 44 36.26 -16.87 22.38
CA VAL A 44 34.83 -16.72 22.72
C VAL A 44 34.34 -15.31 22.40
N ASN A 45 35.09 -14.27 22.75
CA ASN A 45 34.73 -12.88 22.45
C ASN A 45 34.69 -12.60 20.93
N ASN A 46 35.64 -13.14 20.17
CA ASN A 46 35.62 -13.03 18.72
C ASN A 46 34.42 -13.78 18.11
N ASN A 47 34.08 -14.97 18.61
CA ASN A 47 32.89 -15.70 18.18
C ASN A 47 31.61 -14.91 18.47
N PHE A 48 31.47 -14.35 19.68
CA PHE A 48 30.34 -13.48 20.03
C PHE A 48 30.28 -12.24 19.14
N LYS A 49 31.41 -11.57 18.88
CA LYS A 49 31.46 -10.41 17.99
C LYS A 49 31.02 -10.76 16.57
N THR A 50 31.44 -11.92 16.07
CA THR A 50 31.01 -12.44 14.77
C THR A 50 29.51 -12.71 14.77
N GLN A 51 28.97 -13.42 15.77
CA GLN A 51 27.53 -13.69 15.88
C GLN A 51 26.70 -12.40 15.96
N VAL A 52 27.12 -11.42 16.76
CA VAL A 52 26.47 -10.11 16.86
C VAL A 52 26.49 -9.39 15.52
N THR A 53 27.61 -9.45 14.79
CA THR A 53 27.74 -8.83 13.46
C THR A 53 26.85 -9.52 12.42
N THR A 54 26.79 -10.85 12.45
CA THR A 54 25.91 -11.65 11.59
C THR A 54 24.45 -11.34 11.87
N LEU A 55 24.03 -11.40 13.14
CA LEU A 55 22.66 -11.07 13.57
C LEU A 55 22.27 -9.63 13.19
N LYS A 56 23.20 -8.68 13.28
CA LYS A 56 22.96 -7.29 12.86
C LYS A 56 22.73 -7.21 11.34
N THR A 57 23.50 -7.96 10.56
CA THR A 57 23.36 -8.01 9.10
C THR A 57 22.06 -8.69 8.69
N GLU A 58 21.74 -9.83 9.29
CA GLU A 58 20.49 -10.56 9.06
C GLU A 58 19.26 -9.73 9.45
N ASN A 59 19.29 -9.05 10.60
CA ASN A 59 18.22 -8.13 10.99
C ASN A 59 18.03 -6.98 9.99
N ALA A 60 19.12 -6.40 9.47
CA ALA A 60 19.03 -5.35 8.46
C ALA A 60 18.40 -5.88 7.14
N ALA A 61 18.77 -7.09 6.73
CA ALA A 61 18.18 -7.75 5.56
C ALA A 61 16.69 -8.09 5.78
N LEU A 62 16.33 -8.54 6.99
CA LEU A 62 14.95 -8.83 7.36
C LEU A 62 14.09 -7.56 7.37
N ILE A 63 14.57 -6.45 7.94
CA ILE A 63 13.89 -5.15 7.90
C ILE A 63 13.61 -4.71 6.46
N LYS A 64 14.60 -4.87 5.56
CA LYS A 64 14.43 -4.54 4.13
C LYS A 64 13.36 -5.41 3.48
N THR A 65 13.34 -6.71 3.81
CA THR A 65 12.34 -7.66 3.31
C THR A 65 10.95 -7.31 3.81
N VAL A 66 10.80 -7.06 5.11
CA VAL A 66 9.53 -6.64 5.72
C VAL A 66 9.00 -5.38 5.05
N LYS A 67 9.84 -4.34 4.89
CA LYS A 67 9.44 -3.10 4.21
C LYS A 67 8.94 -3.36 2.79
N SER A 68 9.68 -4.16 2.00
CA SER A 68 9.29 -4.50 0.63
C SER A 68 7.99 -5.30 0.57
N VAL A 69 7.79 -6.24 1.49
CA VAL A 69 6.54 -7.03 1.59
C VAL A 69 5.37 -6.13 1.98
N THR A 70 5.55 -5.22 2.94
CA THR A 70 4.51 -4.25 3.33
C THR A 70 4.13 -3.34 2.16
N GLU A 71 5.11 -2.82 1.40
CA GLU A 71 4.85 -2.00 0.22
C GLU A 71 4.05 -2.77 -0.84
N LYS A 72 4.42 -4.04 -1.10
CA LYS A 72 3.68 -4.92 -2.02
C LYS A 72 2.27 -5.23 -1.52
N GLN A 73 2.11 -5.48 -0.22
CA GLN A 73 0.82 -5.75 0.37
C GLN A 73 -0.12 -4.55 0.20
N SER A 74 0.35 -3.33 0.52
CA SER A 74 -0.45 -2.12 0.31
C SER A 74 -0.78 -1.87 -1.16
N ALA A 75 0.09 -2.28 -2.10
CA ALA A 75 -0.24 -2.24 -3.53
C ALA A 75 -1.34 -3.23 -3.89
N ILE A 76 -1.24 -4.49 -3.43
CA ILE A 76 -2.26 -5.52 -3.66
C ILE A 76 -3.61 -5.11 -3.07
N GLU A 77 -3.64 -4.51 -1.89
CA GLU A 77 -4.88 -4.02 -1.27
C GLU A 77 -5.55 -2.92 -2.10
N ARG A 78 -4.76 -2.00 -2.68
CA ARG A 78 -5.28 -0.99 -3.61
C ARG A 78 -5.82 -1.61 -4.90
N ASP A 79 -5.08 -2.55 -5.49
CA ASP A 79 -5.51 -3.24 -6.71
C ASP A 79 -6.80 -4.04 -6.48
N LEU A 80 -6.93 -4.69 -5.32
CA LEU A 80 -8.13 -5.42 -4.93
C LEU A 80 -9.34 -4.48 -4.77
N HIS A 81 -9.13 -3.31 -4.16
CA HIS A 81 -10.17 -2.29 -4.00
C HIS A 81 -10.65 -1.76 -5.36
N SER A 82 -9.71 -1.41 -6.24
CA SER A 82 -9.99 -0.96 -7.61
C SER A 82 -10.76 -2.02 -8.42
N LEU A 83 -10.36 -3.29 -8.30
CA LEU A 83 -11.02 -4.39 -8.99
C LEU A 83 -12.47 -4.60 -8.53
N LYS A 84 -12.73 -4.49 -7.22
CA LYS A 84 -14.10 -4.60 -6.68
C LYS A 84 -15.02 -3.51 -7.21
N ILE A 85 -14.55 -2.26 -7.20
CA ILE A 85 -15.29 -1.11 -7.73
C ILE A 85 -15.54 -1.29 -9.23
N SER A 86 -14.50 -1.62 -9.99
CA SER A 86 -14.61 -1.85 -11.44
C SER A 86 -15.61 -2.96 -11.77
N SER A 87 -15.59 -4.06 -11.01
CA SER A 87 -16.56 -5.16 -11.19
C SER A 87 -18.00 -4.71 -10.88
N ALA A 88 -18.20 -3.91 -9.84
CA ALA A 88 -19.52 -3.36 -9.52
C ALA A 88 -20.02 -2.42 -10.65
N PHE A 89 -19.17 -1.55 -11.18
CA PHE A 89 -19.51 -0.67 -12.30
C PHE A 89 -19.81 -1.43 -13.58
N GLN A 90 -19.04 -2.46 -13.91
CA GLN A 90 -19.33 -3.31 -15.07
C GLN A 90 -20.68 -4.01 -14.94
N ARG A 91 -21.01 -4.51 -13.74
CA ARG A 91 -22.32 -5.13 -13.48
C ARG A 91 -23.45 -4.12 -13.60
N ILE A 92 -23.27 -2.90 -13.13
CA ILE A 92 -24.23 -1.81 -13.30
C ILE A 92 -24.40 -1.48 -14.78
N ALA A 93 -23.31 -1.24 -15.50
CA ALA A 93 -23.35 -0.93 -16.93
C ALA A 93 -24.10 -2.01 -17.70
N HIS A 94 -23.69 -3.28 -17.56
CA HIS A 94 -24.33 -4.41 -18.22
C HIS A 94 -25.83 -4.55 -17.90
N THR A 95 -26.26 -4.16 -16.70
CA THR A 95 -27.69 -4.29 -16.34
C THR A 95 -28.51 -3.06 -16.69
N VAL A 96 -27.91 -1.88 -16.71
CA VAL A 96 -28.59 -0.63 -17.05
C VAL A 96 -28.73 -0.48 -18.56
N GLU A 97 -27.68 -0.81 -19.31
CA GLU A 97 -27.62 -0.73 -20.77
C GLU A 97 -28.67 -1.65 -21.41
N GLY A 98 -29.55 -1.06 -22.21
CA GLY A 98 -30.66 -1.72 -22.89
C GLY A 98 -31.85 -2.09 -22.00
N ALA A 99 -31.71 -2.09 -20.67
CA ALA A 99 -32.79 -2.51 -19.77
C ALA A 99 -33.58 -1.34 -19.17
N LEU A 100 -32.90 -0.20 -18.87
CA LEU A 100 -33.59 0.98 -18.36
C LEU A 100 -34.18 1.80 -19.51
N VAL A 101 -35.51 1.85 -19.53
CA VAL A 101 -36.32 2.40 -20.60
C VAL A 101 -37.40 3.31 -20.01
N THR A 102 -37.59 4.46 -20.64
CA THR A 102 -38.79 5.30 -20.50
C THR A 102 -39.54 5.32 -21.84
N ASP A 103 -40.70 5.97 -21.90
CA ASP A 103 -41.43 6.17 -23.16
C ASP A 103 -40.63 6.97 -24.22
N ASP A 104 -39.57 7.66 -23.78
CA ASP A 104 -38.82 8.63 -24.56
C ASP A 104 -37.39 8.16 -24.87
N PHE A 105 -36.75 7.43 -23.96
CA PHE A 105 -35.34 7.04 -24.08
C PHE A 105 -35.10 5.61 -23.57
N VAL A 106 -34.07 4.97 -24.12
CA VAL A 106 -33.42 3.80 -23.51
C VAL A 106 -31.97 4.15 -23.21
N VAL A 107 -31.43 3.65 -22.11
CA VAL A 107 -29.99 3.79 -21.86
C VAL A 107 -29.24 2.87 -22.82
N ASN A 108 -28.49 3.45 -23.76
CA ASN A 108 -27.64 2.71 -24.68
C ASN A 108 -26.30 2.35 -24.04
N ARG A 109 -25.68 3.32 -23.37
CA ARG A 109 -24.38 3.15 -22.72
C ARG A 109 -24.26 3.99 -21.46
N ILE A 110 -23.56 3.47 -20.46
CA ILE A 110 -23.18 4.24 -19.27
C ILE A 110 -21.69 4.11 -19.00
N ASN A 111 -21.02 5.26 -18.84
CA ASN A 111 -19.62 5.33 -18.43
C ASN A 111 -19.55 6.00 -17.05
N ILE A 112 -18.83 5.39 -16.13
CA ILE A 112 -18.65 5.88 -14.76
C ILE A 112 -17.17 6.24 -14.60
N TYR A 113 -16.90 7.45 -14.12
CA TYR A 113 -15.55 7.99 -13.98
C TYR A 113 -15.21 8.17 -12.50
N THR A 114 -13.98 7.79 -12.14
CA THR A 114 -13.42 7.89 -10.79
C THR A 114 -12.16 8.75 -10.77
N GLU A 115 -11.70 9.11 -9.57
CA GLU A 115 -10.34 9.60 -9.36
C GLU A 115 -9.35 8.42 -9.41
N ASP A 116 -8.05 8.70 -9.67
CA ASP A 116 -6.99 7.69 -9.86
C ASP A 116 -6.86 6.65 -8.71
N ALA A 117 -7.41 6.94 -7.53
CA ALA A 117 -7.40 6.06 -6.36
C ALA A 117 -8.71 5.30 -6.12
N ASP A 118 -9.70 5.41 -7.02
CA ASP A 118 -11.05 4.85 -6.85
C ASP A 118 -11.66 5.17 -5.49
N THR A 119 -11.44 6.41 -5.03
CA THR A 119 -11.95 6.94 -3.76
C THR A 119 -13.24 7.71 -3.93
N LYS A 120 -13.53 8.20 -5.14
CA LYS A 120 -14.64 9.09 -5.43
C LYS A 120 -15.07 9.04 -6.89
N LEU A 121 -16.37 9.20 -7.15
CA LEU A 121 -16.89 9.48 -8.48
C LEU A 121 -16.55 10.92 -8.92
N THR A 122 -16.02 11.04 -10.13
CA THR A 122 -15.75 12.34 -10.79
C THR A 122 -16.84 12.72 -11.77
N GLY A 123 -17.58 11.74 -12.29
CA GLY A 123 -18.73 11.98 -13.15
C GLY A 123 -19.30 10.70 -13.72
N ILE A 124 -20.47 10.83 -14.36
CA ILE A 124 -21.17 9.75 -15.04
C ILE A 124 -21.59 10.27 -16.41
N ASN A 125 -21.44 9.46 -17.45
CA ASN A 125 -21.96 9.76 -18.77
C ASN A 125 -22.98 8.70 -19.19
N ILE A 126 -24.22 9.11 -19.42
CA ILE A 126 -25.31 8.26 -19.89
C ILE A 126 -25.58 8.64 -21.34
N ASP A 127 -25.30 7.71 -22.26
CA ASP A 127 -25.73 7.80 -23.65
C ASP A 127 -27.09 7.13 -23.80
N LEU A 128 -28.03 7.90 -24.32
CA LEU A 128 -29.41 7.51 -24.53
C LEU A 128 -29.64 7.24 -26.00
N GLU A 129 -30.46 6.25 -26.29
CA GLU A 129 -31.06 6.04 -27.59
C GLU A 129 -32.53 6.50 -27.56
N ASN A 130 -32.96 7.11 -28.66
CA ASN A 130 -34.31 7.64 -28.80
C ASN A 130 -35.32 6.50 -28.98
N GLN A 131 -36.37 6.51 -28.15
CA GLN A 131 -37.57 5.74 -28.45
C GLN A 131 -38.34 6.36 -29.63
N PRO A 132 -39.26 5.64 -30.31
CA PRO A 132 -39.87 6.08 -31.57
C PRO A 132 -40.45 7.50 -31.55
N ARG A 133 -41.06 7.93 -30.44
CA ARG A 133 -41.61 9.29 -30.31
C ARG A 133 -40.53 10.36 -30.29
N MET A 134 -39.45 10.16 -29.53
CA MET A 134 -38.33 11.10 -29.48
C MET A 134 -37.52 11.11 -30.77
N ALA A 135 -37.43 9.96 -31.45
CA ALA A 135 -36.75 9.86 -32.75
C ALA A 135 -37.39 10.77 -33.81
N LEU A 136 -38.72 10.93 -33.80
CA LEU A 136 -39.44 11.80 -34.75
C LEU A 136 -39.17 13.29 -34.55
N VAL A 137 -38.81 13.69 -33.32
CA VAL A 137 -38.53 15.10 -32.98
C VAL A 137 -37.03 15.39 -32.91
N TYR A 138 -36.15 14.40 -33.09
CA TYR A 138 -34.71 14.60 -33.08
C TYR A 138 -34.20 15.26 -34.38
N LYS A 139 -33.50 16.39 -34.25
CA LYS A 139 -32.97 17.18 -35.38
C LYS A 139 -31.52 16.88 -35.74
N GLN A 140 -30.89 15.88 -35.09
CA GLN A 140 -29.45 15.57 -35.11
C GLN A 140 -28.62 16.42 -34.14
N SER A 141 -27.38 16.00 -33.92
CA SER A 141 -26.39 16.71 -33.09
C SER A 141 -26.87 17.10 -31.69
N GLY A 142 -27.67 16.24 -31.07
CA GLY A 142 -28.22 16.46 -29.72
C GLY A 142 -29.43 17.41 -29.66
N GLN A 143 -29.90 17.95 -30.79
CA GLN A 143 -31.00 18.90 -30.82
C GLN A 143 -32.36 18.23 -31.03
N TYR A 144 -33.41 18.81 -30.44
CA TYR A 144 -34.79 18.34 -30.58
C TYR A 144 -35.74 19.46 -31.01
N ASN A 145 -36.83 19.07 -31.69
CA ASN A 145 -37.96 19.93 -32.06
C ASN A 145 -39.04 19.96 -30.97
N ILE A 146 -38.63 20.10 -29.72
CA ILE A 146 -39.51 20.22 -28.55
C ILE A 146 -39.01 21.37 -27.67
N SER A 147 -39.82 21.78 -26.70
CA SER A 147 -39.39 22.84 -25.77
C SER A 147 -38.32 22.32 -24.79
N ASP A 148 -37.43 23.22 -24.36
CA ASP A 148 -36.41 22.91 -23.33
C ASP A 148 -37.04 22.37 -22.03
N ARG A 149 -38.20 22.90 -21.64
CA ARG A 149 -38.96 22.41 -20.49
C ARG A 149 -39.38 20.95 -20.67
N GLU A 150 -39.84 20.60 -21.87
CA GLU A 150 -40.25 19.24 -22.21
C GLU A 150 -39.05 18.30 -22.23
N LEU A 151 -37.94 18.69 -22.87
CA LEU A 151 -36.72 17.87 -22.91
C LEU A 151 -36.19 17.56 -21.50
N ARG A 152 -36.12 18.57 -20.61
CA ARG A 152 -35.73 18.35 -19.20
C ARG A 152 -36.64 17.36 -18.48
N ALA A 153 -37.96 17.50 -18.66
CA ALA A 153 -38.94 16.62 -18.04
C ALA A 153 -38.85 15.17 -18.53
N LYS A 154 -38.33 14.93 -19.74
CA LYS A 154 -38.10 13.60 -20.31
C LYS A 154 -36.74 13.00 -19.90
N ILE A 155 -35.72 13.83 -19.70
CA ILE A 155 -34.39 13.39 -19.24
C ILE A 155 -34.40 13.00 -17.76
N LYS A 156 -35.04 13.79 -16.90
CA LYS A 156 -34.96 13.57 -15.45
C LYS A 156 -35.38 12.16 -15.02
N PRO A 157 -36.49 11.58 -15.51
CA PRO A 157 -36.93 10.25 -15.07
C PRO A 157 -35.94 9.13 -15.38
N ILE A 158 -35.25 9.18 -16.54
CA ILE A 158 -34.28 8.13 -16.86
C ILE A 158 -33.03 8.24 -15.98
N VAL A 159 -32.60 9.46 -15.65
CA VAL A 159 -31.48 9.69 -14.72
C VAL A 159 -31.83 9.21 -13.31
N ASP A 160 -33.04 9.54 -12.83
CA ASP A 160 -33.53 9.09 -11.52
C ASP A 160 -33.55 7.55 -11.45
N GLN A 161 -34.03 6.86 -12.50
CA GLN A 161 -34.02 5.39 -12.54
C GLN A 161 -32.62 4.78 -12.51
N VAL A 162 -31.66 5.39 -13.22
CA VAL A 162 -30.27 4.94 -13.23
C VAL A 162 -29.64 5.13 -11.84
N GLU A 163 -29.86 6.28 -11.21
CA GLU A 163 -29.38 6.57 -9.85
C GLU A 163 -29.99 5.61 -8.81
N ASP A 164 -31.30 5.36 -8.88
CA ASP A 164 -31.99 4.42 -8.01
C ASP A 164 -31.48 2.98 -8.19
N TYR A 165 -31.13 2.59 -9.40
CA TYR A 165 -30.53 1.29 -9.66
C TYR A 165 -29.11 1.22 -9.11
N TYR A 166 -28.29 2.25 -9.34
CA TYR A 166 -26.93 2.36 -8.84
C TYR A 166 -26.85 2.20 -7.32
N LYS A 167 -27.75 2.86 -6.58
CA LYS A 167 -27.82 2.81 -5.11
C LYS A 167 -28.11 1.43 -4.52
N LYS A 168 -28.51 0.44 -5.33
CA LYS A 168 -28.72 -0.94 -4.89
C LYS A 168 -27.41 -1.70 -4.66
N PHE A 169 -26.27 -1.14 -5.05
CA PHE A 169 -24.96 -1.77 -5.01
C PHE A 169 -24.09 -1.14 -3.92
N PRO A 170 -23.97 -1.77 -2.73
CA PRO A 170 -23.24 -1.19 -1.60
C PRO A 170 -21.71 -1.14 -1.82
N ASP A 171 -21.19 -1.93 -2.76
CA ASP A 171 -19.76 -2.00 -3.08
C ASP A 171 -19.31 -0.91 -4.08
N THR A 172 -20.18 0.08 -4.35
CA THR A 172 -19.91 1.18 -5.26
C THR A 172 -19.50 2.45 -4.52
N LEU A 173 -18.98 3.43 -5.27
CA LEU A 173 -18.67 4.76 -4.73
C LEU A 173 -19.92 5.60 -4.59
N ASP A 174 -19.95 6.55 -3.66
CA ASP A 174 -21.14 7.36 -3.44
C ASP A 174 -21.51 8.23 -4.65
N TRP A 175 -22.69 7.97 -5.23
CA TRP A 175 -23.35 8.90 -6.14
C TRP A 175 -24.03 10.01 -5.32
N THR A 176 -23.29 11.09 -5.11
CA THR A 176 -23.82 12.29 -4.45
C THR A 176 -24.52 13.21 -5.47
N SER A 177 -25.38 14.11 -4.98
CA SER A 177 -26.03 15.13 -5.83
C SER A 177 -25.03 16.03 -6.56
N SER A 178 -23.81 16.17 -6.04
CA SER A 178 -22.74 16.97 -6.66
C SER A 178 -22.04 16.29 -7.84
N THR A 179 -22.26 14.98 -8.03
CA THR A 179 -21.68 14.19 -9.12
C THR A 179 -22.31 14.64 -10.45
N PRO A 180 -21.52 15.16 -11.41
CA PRO A 180 -22.08 15.55 -12.69
C PRO A 180 -22.49 14.33 -13.51
N VAL A 181 -23.72 14.33 -14.01
CA VAL A 181 -24.25 13.31 -14.91
C VAL A 181 -24.43 13.94 -16.29
N ASN A 182 -23.54 13.62 -17.21
CA ASN A 182 -23.60 14.07 -18.59
C ASN A 182 -24.54 13.15 -19.38
N ILE A 183 -25.53 13.75 -20.03
CA ILE A 183 -26.51 13.04 -20.84
C ILE A 183 -26.18 13.32 -22.30
N THR A 184 -26.05 12.24 -23.05
CA THR A 184 -25.72 12.26 -24.47
C THR A 184 -26.76 11.47 -25.27
N VAL A 185 -26.93 11.83 -26.54
CA VAL A 185 -27.69 11.03 -27.51
C VAL A 185 -26.86 10.91 -28.77
N ASN A 186 -26.57 9.68 -29.20
CA ASN A 186 -25.60 9.41 -30.26
C ASN A 186 -24.24 10.09 -29.99
N ASN A 187 -23.80 10.11 -28.73
CA ASN A 187 -22.59 10.80 -28.25
C ASN A 187 -22.61 12.34 -28.34
N TYR A 188 -23.72 12.99 -28.69
CA TYR A 188 -23.85 14.44 -28.61
C TYR A 188 -24.41 14.83 -27.23
N SER A 189 -23.71 15.74 -26.53
CA SER A 189 -24.18 16.30 -25.26
C SER A 189 -25.54 16.98 -25.45
N ILE A 190 -26.50 16.65 -24.58
CA ILE A 190 -27.81 17.29 -24.57
C ILE A 190 -28.10 17.96 -23.23
N ALA A 191 -27.52 17.46 -22.14
CA ALA A 191 -27.72 18.01 -20.81
C ALA A 191 -26.63 17.55 -19.82
N THR A 192 -26.48 18.31 -18.75
CA THR A 192 -25.81 17.86 -17.52
C THR A 192 -26.81 17.93 -16.37
N VAL A 193 -26.94 16.84 -15.61
CA VAL A 193 -27.68 16.81 -14.36
C VAL A 193 -26.69 16.95 -13.20
N LYS A 194 -26.90 17.96 -12.36
CA LYS A 194 -26.09 18.19 -11.15
C LYS A 194 -26.92 18.94 -10.11
N ASN A 195 -26.79 18.55 -8.85
CA ASN A 195 -27.55 19.12 -7.72
C ASN A 195 -29.07 19.05 -7.92
N GLY A 196 -29.56 18.03 -8.64
CA GLY A 196 -30.99 17.88 -8.97
C GLY A 196 -31.48 18.79 -10.11
N GLU A 197 -30.62 19.63 -10.68
CA GLU A 197 -30.95 20.51 -11.79
C GLU A 197 -30.50 19.92 -13.12
N VAL A 198 -31.35 20.02 -14.14
CA VAL A 198 -31.04 19.63 -15.52
C VAL A 198 -30.69 20.89 -16.31
N LYS A 199 -29.41 21.06 -16.60
CA LYS A 199 -28.90 22.13 -17.48
C LYS A 199 -28.78 21.58 -18.90
N LEU A 200 -29.49 22.16 -19.85
CA LEU A 200 -29.38 21.72 -21.25
C LEU A 200 -28.13 22.31 -21.92
N GLU A 201 -27.63 21.61 -22.92
CA GLU A 201 -26.53 22.11 -23.75
C GLU A 201 -26.97 23.39 -24.49
N GLY A 202 -26.15 24.44 -24.43
CA GLY A 202 -26.46 25.74 -25.04
C GLY A 202 -27.22 26.74 -24.14
N GLU A 203 -27.65 26.34 -22.94
CA GLU A 203 -28.20 27.27 -21.95
C GLU A 203 -27.09 28.05 -21.23
N LYS A 204 -27.17 29.38 -21.33
CA LYS A 204 -26.32 30.31 -20.57
C LYS A 204 -27.00 30.74 -19.27
#